data_AF-A0A9E7R5T3-F1
#
_entry.id   AF-A0A9E7R5T3-F1
#
_cell.length_a   1.000
_cell.length_b   1.000
_cell.length_c   1.000
_cell.angle_alpha   90.00
_cell.angle_beta   90.00
_cell.angle_gamma   90.00
#
_symmetry.space_group_name_H-M   'P 1'
#
loop_
_entity.id
_entity.type
_entity.pdbx_description
1 polymer ?
#
loop_
_entity_poly.entity_id
_entity_poly.type
_entity_poly.pdbx_seq_one_letter_code
_entity_poly.pdbx_strand_id
1 'polypeptide(L)'
;MQPVDERLLETLDEDGGWNPVEWVAGQVDRHPLFVDERLRMLADADLVAFDSTRYQWVHISSGGQLYLRGERRQELYPHPFDVGRATRGIRG
;
A
#
# COMPACT_ATOMS: atom_id res chain seq x y z
N MET A 1 0.03 -8.35 -5.24
CA MET A 1 0.69 -7.04 -5.12
C MET A 1 2.21 -7.23 -5.26
N GLN A 2 3.02 -6.22 -5.62
CA GLN A 2 4.49 -6.38 -5.54
C GLN A 2 4.95 -6.22 -4.07
N PRO A 3 5.99 -6.93 -3.60
CA PRO A 3 6.47 -6.80 -2.22
C PRO A 3 6.85 -5.37 -1.82
N VAL A 4 7.25 -4.55 -2.79
CA VAL A 4 7.58 -3.14 -2.54
C VAL A 4 6.35 -2.29 -2.23
N ASP A 5 5.20 -2.60 -2.83
CA ASP A 5 3.96 -1.84 -2.59
C ASP A 5 3.42 -2.07 -1.18
N GLU A 6 3.48 -3.32 -0.72
CA GLU A 6 3.11 -3.67 0.66
C GLU A 6 4.02 -2.93 1.64
N ARG A 7 5.33 -2.91 1.36
CA ARG A 7 6.27 -2.16 2.20
C ARG A 7 6.00 -0.65 2.20
N LEU A 8 5.57 -0.08 1.08
CA LEU A 8 5.16 1.32 1.01
C LEU A 8 3.91 1.59 1.87
N LEU A 9 2.91 0.71 1.79
CA LEU A 9 1.69 0.82 2.60
C LEU A 9 1.99 0.68 4.09
N GLU A 10 2.78 -0.33 4.49
CA GLU A 10 3.24 -0.51 5.87
C GLU A 10 3.96 0.73 6.38
N THR A 11 4.88 1.28 5.58
CA THR A 11 5.64 2.49 5.95
C THR A 11 4.73 3.68 6.24
N LEU A 12 3.69 3.87 5.41
CA LEU A 12 2.72 4.96 5.60
C LEU A 12 1.77 4.71 6.77
N ASP A 13 1.41 3.45 7.05
CA ASP A 13 0.58 3.08 8.20
C ASP A 13 1.33 3.22 9.53
N GLU A 14 2.60 2.81 9.56
CA GLU A 14 3.47 2.92 10.74
C GLU A 14 3.70 4.38 11.17
N ASP A 15 3.88 5.30 10.21
CA ASP A 15 4.00 6.73 10.51
C ASP A 15 2.64 7.39 10.82
N GLY A 16 1.59 7.02 10.08
CA GLY A 16 0.23 7.52 10.29
C GLY A 16 -0.01 8.97 9.86
N GLY A 17 0.97 9.61 9.22
CA GLY A 17 0.92 11.00 8.77
C GLY A 17 1.00 11.17 7.25
N TRP A 18 0.90 12.43 6.81
CA TRP A 18 1.26 12.83 5.46
C TRP A 18 2.77 12.91 5.33
N ASN A 19 3.34 12.21 4.37
CA ASN A 19 4.77 12.07 4.20
C ASN A 19 5.23 12.51 2.81
N PRO A 20 6.37 13.22 2.70
CA PRO A 20 6.99 13.47 1.40
C PRO A 20 7.39 12.16 0.72
N VAL A 21 7.16 12.04 -0.59
CA VAL A 21 7.58 10.86 -1.39
C VAL A 21 9.07 10.56 -1.23
N GLU A 22 9.92 11.60 -1.13
CA GLU A 22 11.36 11.41 -0.89
C GLU A 22 11.67 10.73 0.44
N TRP A 23 10.92 11.08 1.50
CA TRP A 23 11.09 10.45 2.81
C TRP A 23 10.67 8.98 2.75
N VAL A 24 9.52 8.69 2.14
CA VAL A 24 9.02 7.31 1.96
C VAL A 24 10.03 6.49 1.17
N ALA A 25 10.61 7.07 0.11
CA ALA A 25 11.61 6.41 -0.71
C ALA A 25 12.88 6.05 0.07
N GLY A 26 13.29 6.91 1.01
CA GLY A 26 14.37 6.63 1.96
C GLY A 26 14.07 5.46 2.89
N GLN A 27 12.82 5.32 3.35
CA GLN A 27 12.42 4.22 4.25
C GLN A 27 12.46 2.84 3.57
N VAL A 28 12.22 2.80 2.26
CA VAL A 28 12.21 1.54 1.50
C VAL A 28 13.49 1.29 0.69
N ASP A 29 14.50 2.16 0.84
CA ASP A 29 15.77 2.13 0.12
C ASP A 29 15.57 2.03 -1.41
N ARG A 30 14.74 2.93 -1.96
CA ARG A 30 14.44 3.01 -3.40
C ARG A 30 14.56 4.42 -3.92
N HIS A 31 14.71 4.54 -5.24
CA HIS A 31 14.76 5.82 -5.91
C HIS A 31 13.39 6.54 -5.84
N PRO A 32 13.33 7.86 -5.56
CA PRO A 32 12.07 8.59 -5.41
C PRO A 32 11.15 8.51 -6.63
N LEU A 33 11.69 8.57 -7.86
CA LEU A 33 10.87 8.42 -9.08
C LEU A 33 10.17 7.07 -9.18
N PHE A 34 10.86 5.99 -8.79
CA PHE A 34 10.25 4.66 -8.78
C PHE A 34 9.12 4.61 -7.73
N VAL A 35 9.36 5.17 -6.55
CA VAL A 35 8.35 5.20 -5.47
C VAL A 35 7.15 6.06 -5.86
N ASP A 36 7.35 7.21 -6.48
CA ASP A 36 6.29 8.07 -7.03
C ASP A 36 5.40 7.30 -8.01
N GLU A 37 6.00 6.57 -8.96
CA GLU A 37 5.26 5.72 -9.90
C GLU A 37 4.43 4.64 -9.19
N ARG A 38 5.02 3.94 -8.21
CA ARG A 38 4.30 2.92 -7.42
C ARG A 38 3.15 3.53 -6.63
N LEU A 39 3.38 4.67 -5.96
CA LEU A 39 2.36 5.35 -5.17
C LEU A 39 1.20 5.87 -6.02
N ARG A 40 1.45 6.30 -7.26
CA ARG A 40 0.38 6.64 -8.21
C ARG A 40 -0.48 5.43 -8.55
N MET A 41 0.13 4.27 -8.81
CA MET A 41 -0.64 3.03 -9.05
C MET A 41 -1.45 2.61 -7.83
N LEU A 42 -0.93 2.83 -6.63
CA LEU A 42 -1.66 2.58 -5.38
C LEU A 42 -2.79 3.59 -5.13
N ALA A 43 -2.62 4.84 -5.56
CA ALA A 43 -3.66 5.86 -5.49
C ALA A 43 -4.81 5.55 -6.45
N ASP A 44 -4.51 5.07 -7.65
CA ASP A 44 -5.53 4.59 -8.61
C ASP A 44 -6.34 3.42 -8.04
N ALA A 45 -5.73 2.62 -7.16
CA ALA A 45 -6.38 1.56 -6.41
C ALA A 45 -7.05 2.03 -5.10
N ASP A 46 -7.08 3.33 -4.81
CA ASP A 46 -7.66 3.88 -3.56
C ASP A 46 -7.00 3.32 -2.29
N LEU A 47 -5.69 3.01 -2.36
CA LEU A 47 -4.91 2.51 -1.22
C LEU A 47 -4.07 3.61 -0.56
N VAL A 48 -3.76 4.67 -1.29
CA VAL A 48 -3.08 5.87 -0.78
C VAL A 48 -3.75 7.12 -1.35
N ALA A 49 -3.50 8.27 -0.74
CA ALA A 49 -3.97 9.57 -1.21
C ALA A 49 -2.79 10.55 -1.31
N PHE A 50 -2.81 11.40 -2.33
CA PHE A 50 -1.87 12.51 -2.49
C PHE A 50 -2.46 13.82 -1.96
N ASP A 51 -1.64 14.66 -1.35
CA ASP A 51 -2.04 15.98 -0.88
C ASP A 51 -2.20 16.91 -2.08
N SER A 52 -3.40 17.43 -2.26
CA SER A 52 -3.73 18.39 -3.33
C SER A 52 -3.03 19.75 -3.18
N THR A 53 -2.56 20.09 -1.97
CA THR A 53 -1.95 21.38 -1.63
C THR A 53 -0.43 21.30 -1.55
N ARG A 54 0.11 20.16 -1.12
CA ARG A 54 1.54 19.90 -1.04
C ARG A 54 1.93 18.87 -2.08
N TYR A 55 2.55 19.33 -3.15
CA TYR A 55 3.03 18.45 -4.21
C TYR A 55 3.90 17.33 -3.62
N GLN A 56 3.63 16.08 -4.01
CA GLN A 56 4.37 14.89 -3.57
C GLN A 56 4.31 14.58 -2.07
N TRP A 57 3.25 14.97 -1.38
CA TRP A 57 2.93 14.41 -0.06
C TRP A 57 1.88 13.32 -0.22
N VAL A 58 2.07 12.21 0.49
CA VAL A 58 1.24 11.02 0.39
C VAL A 58 0.86 10.52 1.78
N HIS A 59 -0.32 9.93 1.90
CA HIS A 59 -0.82 9.31 3.13
C HIS A 59 -1.56 8.01 2.78
N ILE A 60 -1.55 7.03 3.68
CA ILE A 60 -2.35 5.82 3.51
C ILE A 60 -3.85 6.18 3.56
N SER A 61 -4.65 5.61 2.66
CA SER A 61 -6.10 5.80 2.69
C SER A 61 -6.73 4.84 3.71
N SER A 62 -8.00 5.07 4.09
CA SER A 62 -8.76 4.06 4.84
C SER A 62 -8.86 2.73 4.07
N GLY A 63 -8.89 2.79 2.73
CA GLY A 63 -8.83 1.62 1.86
C GLY A 63 -7.53 0.83 2.01
N GLY A 64 -6.40 1.52 2.05
CA GLY A 64 -5.08 0.94 2.29
C GLY A 64 -4.97 0.26 3.66
N GLN A 65 -5.50 0.90 4.70
CA GLN A 65 -5.52 0.32 6.05
C GLN A 65 -6.35 -0.97 6.12
N LEU A 66 -7.52 -0.98 5.48
CA LEU A 66 -8.36 -2.19 5.40
C LEU A 66 -7.69 -3.28 4.55
N TYR A 67 -6.95 -2.90 3.50
CA TYR A 67 -6.17 -3.84 2.70
C TYR A 67 -5.09 -4.51 3.56
N LEU A 68 -4.27 -3.75 4.31
CA LEU A 68 -3.22 -4.29 5.18
C LEU A 68 -3.76 -5.24 6.26
N ARG A 69 -4.99 -5.02 6.73
CA ARG A 69 -5.67 -5.89 7.71
C ARG A 69 -6.27 -7.15 7.08
N GLY A 70 -6.25 -7.28 5.74
CA GLY A 70 -6.90 -8.35 5.00
C GLY A 70 -8.43 -8.26 5.00
N GLU A 71 -8.99 -7.10 5.37
CA GLU A 71 -10.44 -6.86 5.43
C GLU A 71 -11.00 -6.36 4.09
N ARG A 72 -10.15 -5.78 3.23
CA ARG A 72 -10.46 -5.43 1.84
C ARG A 72 -9.64 -6.30 0.89
N ARG A 73 -10.33 -6.98 -0.02
CA ARG A 73 -9.68 -7.62 -1.18
C ARG A 73 -9.65 -6.64 -2.33
N GLN A 74 -8.47 -6.40 -2.88
CA GLN A 74 -8.31 -5.69 -4.13
C GLN A 74 -8.36 -6.71 -5.27
N GLU A 75 -9.37 -6.66 -6.14
CA GLU A 75 -9.54 -7.64 -7.24
C GLU A 75 -8.32 -7.70 -8.19
N LEU A 76 -7.58 -6.59 -8.32
CA LEU A 76 -6.36 -6.50 -9.13
C LEU A 76 -5.08 -6.92 -8.36
N TYR A 77 -5.15 -7.07 -7.04
CA TYR A 77 -4.02 -7.42 -6.17
C TYR A 77 -4.47 -8.33 -5.02
N PRO A 78 -4.46 -9.66 -5.19
CA PRO A 78 -4.77 -10.58 -4.10
C PRO A 78 -3.77 -10.43 -2.95
N HIS A 79 -4.27 -10.53 -1.72
CA HIS A 79 -3.48 -10.34 -0.51
C HIS A 79 -2.53 -11.53 -0.30
N PRO A 80 -1.30 -11.35 0.18
CA PRO A 80 -0.36 -12.45 0.47
C PRO A 80 -0.87 -13.45 1.52
N PHE A 81 -1.95 -13.14 2.25
CA PHE A 81 -2.59 -14.08 3.18
C PHE A 81 -3.65 -14.97 2.51
N ASP A 82 -4.06 -14.68 1.27
CA ASP A 82 -5.03 -15.50 0.53
C ASP A 82 -4.42 -16.84 0.09
N VAL A 83 -3.09 -16.96 -0.03
CA VAL A 83 -2.40 -18.24 -0.34
C VAL A 83 -2.37 -19.24 0.82
N GLY A 84 -2.68 -18.81 2.05
CA GLY A 84 -2.68 -19.68 3.24
C GLY A 84 -4.06 -20.22 3.66
N ARG A 85 -5.16 -19.62 3.20
CA ARG A 85 -6.53 -19.98 3.65
C ARG A 85 -7.24 -21.02 2.77
N ALA A 86 -6.70 -21.33 1.60
CA ALA A 86 -7.36 -22.19 0.61
C ALA A 86 -7.32 -23.70 0.92
N THR A 87 -6.64 -24.16 1.97
CA THR A 87 -6.49 -25.60 2.26
C THR A 87 -7.33 -26.14 3.43
N ARG A 88 -8.14 -25.31 4.10
CA ARG A 88 -8.93 -25.74 5.26
C ARG A 88 -10.42 -25.54 5.04
N GLY A 89 -11.00 -26.29 4.11
CA GLY A 89 -12.44 -26.20 3.90
C GLY A 89 -13.05 -27.13 2.86
N ILE A 90 -12.51 -28.34 2.62
CA ILE A 90 -13.29 -29.40 1.96
C ILE A 90 -12.89 -30.76 2.53
N ARG A 91 -13.51 -31.14 3.65
CA ARG A 91 -13.78 -32.54 4.03
C ARG A 91 -14.90 -32.53 5.06
N GLY A 92 -16.08 -32.92 4.60
CA GLY A 92 -17.33 -33.07 5.33
C GLY A 92 -18.40 -33.45 4.33
#